data_AF-A0A2V9H0Z6-F1
#
_entry.id   AF-A0A2V9H0Z6-F1
#
_cell.length_a   1.000
_cell.length_b   1.000
_cell.length_c   1.000
_cell.angle_alpha   90.00
_cell.angle_beta   90.00
_cell.angle_gamma   90.00
#
_symmetry.space_group_name_H-M   'P 1'
#
loop_
_entity.id
_entity.type
_entity.pdbx_description
1 polymer ?
#
loop_
_entity_poly.entity_id
_entity_poly.type
_entity_poly.pdbx_seq_one_letter_code
_entity_poly.pdbx_strand_id
1 'polypeptide(L)'
;MLYRKRAIPQCSCTHLAYSRFRYSTKTFRDMASQTQRLEAVYNCLALVRGTVVQARFYLTAALLISGVSGRYALGQDQSTSQGKKEPTALFSPVPENIWNRLYRQLHVRSTYDGKEYGFADLDPLLWDETKYLRNGDSNKKALDLLDEFLSTRAEQRIRDPIKRAVLQRDLFAVFDWASSSNLAERLGQVIWRLALSPTEVDALPDTYTIAVSRKEFPAAYDATQPNRAFLPADLFDINGPWVCVGASDWRLAAPGHDAGFDGGSVFLVFARLPGGRQATLAYLEQLANLHIPPQFPENTEFALVRKLALPTVYGNLMLTPITESVQIRHYSGVRLAADDSEIKLDRAMVFEGNHSGLREVTPEDKEFPVFMTHGFDPFEDNRWAAGLPVASLATCNGCHGHAGYSGIASVMSFSFRGSQNPRLAETTPSNEAEKVIRGKQMGPSWKSLIKLANSGLTSR
;
A
#
# COMPACT_ATOMS: atom_id res chain seq x y z
N MET A 1 -3.49 -44.08 -54.75
CA MET A 1 -3.20 -43.63 -53.37
C MET A 1 -2.64 -42.22 -53.45
N LEU A 2 -3.49 -41.19 -53.50
CA LEU A 2 -3.09 -39.78 -53.65
C LEU A 2 -4.01 -38.93 -52.77
N TYR A 3 -3.46 -38.43 -51.67
CA TYR A 3 -4.16 -37.66 -50.64
C TYR A 3 -4.25 -36.19 -51.07
N ARG A 4 -5.47 -35.67 -51.21
CA ARG A 4 -5.77 -34.24 -51.43
C ARG A 4 -5.56 -33.46 -50.13
N LYS A 5 -4.69 -32.44 -50.16
CA LYS A 5 -4.65 -31.36 -49.17
C LYS A 5 -5.93 -30.50 -49.30
N ARG A 6 -6.71 -30.38 -48.22
CA ARG A 6 -7.68 -29.29 -48.05
C ARG A 6 -7.09 -28.27 -47.09
N ALA A 7 -7.10 -27.01 -47.51
CA ALA A 7 -6.86 -25.85 -46.67
C ALA A 7 -8.07 -25.61 -45.75
N ILE A 8 -7.80 -25.24 -44.50
CA ILE A 8 -8.78 -24.76 -43.51
C ILE A 8 -8.41 -23.30 -43.21
N PRO A 9 -9.36 -22.36 -43.22
CA PRO A 9 -9.08 -20.94 -42.97
C PRO A 9 -8.83 -20.67 -41.48
N GLN A 10 -8.00 -19.66 -41.23
CA GLN A 10 -7.69 -19.12 -39.91
C GLN A 10 -8.91 -18.42 -39.31
N CYS A 11 -9.40 -18.94 -38.18
CA CYS A 11 -10.04 -18.16 -37.13
C CYS A 11 -10.18 -19.00 -35.87
N SER A 12 -9.56 -18.59 -34.77
CA SER A 12 -10.14 -18.75 -33.42
C SER A 12 -9.30 -18.03 -32.37
N CYS A 13 -10.04 -17.37 -31.49
CA CYS A 13 -9.62 -16.54 -30.39
C CYS A 13 -8.70 -17.30 -29.41
N THR A 14 -7.58 -16.68 -29.04
CA THR A 14 -6.80 -17.10 -27.88
C THR A 14 -7.48 -16.60 -26.60
N HIS A 15 -8.18 -17.52 -25.94
CA HIS A 15 -8.56 -17.42 -24.54
C HIS A 15 -7.28 -17.35 -23.67
N LEU A 16 -7.00 -16.19 -23.08
CA LEU A 16 -6.09 -16.06 -21.94
C LEU A 16 -6.81 -16.56 -20.69
N ALA A 17 -6.50 -17.78 -20.28
CA ALA A 17 -6.92 -18.33 -19.01
C ALA A 17 -6.14 -17.64 -17.88
N TYR A 18 -6.85 -16.88 -17.05
CA TYR A 18 -6.38 -16.45 -15.73
C TYR A 18 -6.26 -17.69 -14.83
N SER A 19 -5.05 -18.17 -14.62
CA SER A 19 -4.78 -19.16 -13.57
C SER A 19 -4.68 -18.46 -12.22
N ARG A 20 -5.70 -18.64 -11.37
CA ARG A 20 -5.59 -18.42 -9.93
C ARG A 20 -4.47 -19.33 -9.40
N PHE A 21 -3.37 -18.76 -8.93
CA PHE A 21 -2.34 -19.50 -8.20
C PHE A 21 -2.93 -19.96 -6.87
N ARG A 22 -3.37 -21.22 -6.78
CA ARG A 22 -3.52 -21.93 -5.50
C ARG A 22 -2.20 -22.63 -5.21
N TYR A 23 -1.48 -22.19 -4.18
CA TYR A 23 -0.37 -22.98 -3.65
C TYR A 23 -0.92 -24.28 -3.05
N SER A 24 -0.38 -25.41 -3.51
CA SER A 24 -0.66 -26.75 -2.98
C SER A 24 0.06 -26.94 -1.64
N THR A 25 -0.63 -27.44 -0.63
CA THR A 25 -0.09 -27.81 0.70
C THR A 25 1.05 -28.84 0.63
N LYS A 26 1.25 -29.50 -0.52
CA LYS A 26 2.29 -30.50 -0.73
C LYS A 26 3.70 -29.88 -0.78
N THR A 27 3.85 -28.67 -1.31
CA THR A 27 5.15 -27.99 -1.43
C THR A 27 5.75 -27.62 -0.07
N PHE A 28 4.90 -27.43 0.94
CA PHE A 28 5.33 -27.06 2.29
C PHE A 28 5.94 -28.24 3.08
N ARG A 29 5.47 -29.46 2.82
CA ARG A 29 6.01 -30.67 3.48
C ARG A 29 7.42 -30.98 2.98
N ASP A 30 7.70 -30.68 1.71
CA ASP A 30 9.02 -30.87 1.10
C ASP A 30 10.02 -29.78 1.54
N MET A 31 9.59 -28.52 1.69
CA MET A 31 10.45 -27.44 2.20
C MET A 31 10.77 -27.59 3.70
N ALA A 32 9.81 -27.98 4.54
CA ALA A 32 10.06 -28.25 5.96
C ALA A 32 11.04 -29.42 6.18
N SER A 33 11.05 -30.41 5.27
CA SER A 33 12.01 -31.51 5.29
C SER A 33 13.45 -31.10 4.92
N GLN A 34 13.60 -30.04 4.11
CA GLN A 34 14.91 -29.48 3.77
C GLN A 34 15.50 -28.65 4.92
N THR A 35 14.65 -27.94 5.68
CA THR A 35 15.09 -27.19 6.87
C THR A 35 15.56 -28.12 7.99
N GLN A 36 14.87 -29.26 8.22
CA GLN A 36 15.31 -30.28 9.18
C GLN A 36 16.62 -30.98 8.77
N ARG A 37 16.89 -31.12 7.47
CA ARG A 37 18.17 -31.68 6.99
C ARG A 37 19.34 -30.70 7.15
N LEU A 38 19.11 -29.38 7.11
CA LEU A 38 20.14 -28.37 7.35
C LEU A 38 20.49 -28.22 8.84
N GLU A 39 19.52 -28.34 9.74
CA GLU A 39 19.79 -28.37 11.20
C GLU A 39 20.57 -29.62 11.63
N ALA A 40 20.33 -30.77 10.99
CA ALA A 40 21.09 -31.99 11.26
C ALA A 40 22.56 -31.90 10.83
N VAL A 41 22.86 -31.15 9.75
CA VAL A 41 24.24 -30.90 9.29
C VAL A 41 24.97 -29.90 10.20
N TYR A 42 24.27 -28.89 10.71
CA TYR A 42 24.85 -27.93 11.66
C TYR A 42 25.14 -28.55 13.04
N ASN A 43 24.27 -29.43 13.54
CA ASN A 43 24.50 -30.13 14.80
C ASN A 43 25.60 -31.21 14.70
N CYS A 44 25.84 -31.78 13.51
CA CYS A 44 26.94 -32.73 13.30
C CYS A 44 28.32 -32.05 13.20
N LEU A 45 28.37 -30.80 12.73
CA LEU A 45 29.60 -30.00 12.67
C LEU A 45 29.99 -29.37 14.01
N ALA A 46 29.03 -29.15 14.92
CA ALA A 46 29.29 -28.64 16.27
C ALA A 46 29.81 -29.71 17.25
N LEU A 47 29.71 -31.01 16.90
CA LEU A 47 30.12 -32.14 17.74
C LEU A 47 31.58 -32.62 17.53
N VAL A 48 32.32 -32.01 16.59
CA VAL A 48 33.70 -32.44 16.23
C VAL A 48 34.80 -31.51 16.77
N ARG A 49 34.48 -30.47 17.55
CA ARG A 49 35.49 -29.64 18.22
C ARG A 49 35.23 -29.55 19.72
N GLY A 50 35.61 -30.60 20.43
CA GLY A 50 35.73 -30.58 21.88
C GLY A 50 36.93 -29.74 22.32
N THR A 51 36.76 -28.97 23.40
CA THR A 51 37.73 -28.88 24.51
C THR A 51 37.05 -28.29 25.75
N VAL A 52 36.83 -29.19 26.71
CA VAL A 52 36.66 -29.09 28.17
C VAL A 52 37.15 -27.77 28.80
N VAL A 53 36.31 -27.11 29.64
CA VAL A 53 36.68 -26.62 31.00
C VAL A 53 35.41 -26.54 31.88
N GLN A 54 35.60 -26.90 33.14
CA GLN A 54 34.67 -27.30 34.20
C GLN A 54 33.71 -26.23 34.73
N ALA A 55 32.52 -26.72 35.12
CA ALA A 55 31.60 -26.06 36.03
C ALA A 55 32.15 -26.01 37.48
N ARG A 56 32.01 -24.87 38.15
CA ARG A 56 32.01 -24.79 39.62
C ARG A 56 30.96 -23.79 40.10
N PHE A 57 29.95 -24.34 40.78
CA PHE A 57 29.01 -23.68 41.67
C PHE A 57 29.74 -22.99 42.83
N TYR A 58 29.33 -21.77 43.20
CA TYR A 58 29.28 -21.34 44.60
C TYR A 58 28.09 -20.40 44.83
N LEU A 59 27.35 -20.71 45.88
CA LEU A 59 26.17 -20.05 46.39
C LEU A 59 26.41 -19.90 47.90
N THR A 60 26.37 -18.67 48.43
CA THR A 60 26.25 -18.25 49.85
C THR A 60 26.61 -16.76 49.94
N ALA A 61 26.12 -15.91 50.83
CA ALA A 61 24.85 -15.71 51.52
C ALA A 61 24.93 -14.29 52.15
N ALA A 62 23.77 -13.75 52.52
CA ALA A 62 23.44 -12.42 53.05
C ALA A 62 24.31 -11.78 54.17
N LEU A 63 24.25 -10.44 54.28
CA LEU A 63 23.72 -9.63 55.42
C LEU A 63 24.06 -8.12 55.25
N LEU A 64 23.07 -7.25 54.98
CA LEU A 64 22.44 -6.25 55.87
C LEU A 64 23.37 -5.20 56.53
N ILE A 65 23.06 -3.91 56.36
CA ILE A 65 22.76 -2.91 57.42
C ILE A 65 22.40 -1.52 56.82
N SER A 66 21.25 -0.99 57.29
CA SER A 66 20.75 0.42 57.39
C SER A 66 21.06 1.44 56.29
N GLY A 67 20.12 2.23 55.75
CA GLY A 67 19.05 2.95 56.45
C GLY A 67 19.37 4.46 56.46
N VAL A 68 19.01 5.18 55.41
CA VAL A 68 18.83 6.66 55.44
C VAL A 68 17.62 7.01 54.60
N SER A 69 16.57 7.43 55.29
CA SER A 69 15.31 7.95 54.76
C SER A 69 15.52 9.37 54.24
N GLY A 70 15.75 9.52 52.94
CA GLY A 70 15.78 10.82 52.26
C GLY A 70 14.45 11.10 51.56
N ARG A 71 13.58 11.89 52.20
CA ARG A 71 12.38 12.46 51.59
C ARG A 71 12.78 13.37 50.43
N TYR A 72 12.57 12.93 49.20
CA TYR A 72 12.41 13.83 48.06
C TYR A 72 10.93 13.85 47.68
N ALA A 73 10.27 14.93 48.08
CA ALA A 73 9.04 15.38 47.46
C ALA A 73 9.37 15.82 46.03
N LEU A 74 8.99 15.02 45.06
CA LEU A 74 8.84 15.46 43.68
C LEU A 74 7.36 15.43 43.38
N GLY A 75 6.84 16.62 43.08
CA GLY A 75 5.43 16.84 42.77
C GLY A 75 4.97 15.87 41.69
N GLN A 76 3.82 15.26 41.95
CA GLN A 76 3.03 14.67 40.89
C GLN A 76 2.57 15.81 39.99
N ASP A 77 3.35 16.08 38.95
CA ASP A 77 2.85 16.79 37.80
C ASP A 77 1.81 15.86 37.17
N GLN A 78 0.54 16.08 37.53
CA GLN A 78 -0.59 15.58 36.78
C GLN A 78 -0.59 16.29 35.42
N SER A 79 0.35 15.89 34.56
CA SER A 79 0.19 16.05 33.13
C SER A 79 -1.01 15.20 32.76
N THR A 80 -2.16 15.85 32.71
CA THR A 80 -3.35 15.36 32.06
C THR A 80 -2.97 15.04 30.62
N SER A 81 -2.65 13.77 30.39
CA SER A 81 -2.83 13.10 29.12
C SER A 81 -4.31 13.25 28.75
N GLN A 82 -4.64 14.40 28.16
CA GLN A 82 -5.86 14.56 27.40
C GLN A 82 -5.70 13.64 26.21
N GLY A 83 -6.20 12.41 26.35
CA GLY A 83 -6.38 11.51 25.23
C GLY A 83 -7.11 12.29 24.14
N LYS A 84 -6.44 12.48 22.99
CA LYS A 84 -7.07 13.00 21.78
C LYS A 84 -8.32 12.15 21.56
N LYS A 85 -9.49 12.75 21.77
CA LYS A 85 -10.76 12.09 21.46
C LYS A 85 -10.75 11.93 19.94
N GLU A 86 -10.62 10.69 19.48
CA GLU A 86 -10.58 10.40 18.05
C GLU A 86 -11.76 11.08 17.34
N PRO A 87 -11.53 11.76 16.20
CA PRO A 87 -12.61 12.42 15.49
C PRO A 87 -13.71 11.41 15.15
N THR A 88 -14.96 11.74 15.46
CA THR A 88 -16.10 10.85 15.16
C THR A 88 -16.71 11.13 13.79
N ALA A 89 -16.19 12.11 13.05
CA ALA A 89 -16.81 12.65 11.84
C ALA A 89 -15.72 13.12 10.87
N LEU A 90 -15.83 12.72 9.60
CA LEU A 90 -14.80 12.98 8.58
C LEU A 90 -15.35 13.77 7.38
N PHE A 91 -16.46 13.33 6.79
CA PHE A 91 -17.07 13.95 5.60
C PHE A 91 -18.05 15.08 5.96
N SER A 92 -18.74 14.95 7.08
CA SER A 92 -19.72 15.91 7.58
C SER A 92 -19.39 16.33 9.01
N PRO A 93 -19.64 17.59 9.42
CA PRO A 93 -19.50 17.99 10.83
C PRO A 93 -20.53 17.30 11.74
N VAL A 94 -21.61 16.73 11.19
CA VAL A 94 -22.60 15.96 11.94
C VAL A 94 -22.13 14.49 11.97
N PRO A 95 -21.76 13.92 13.13
CA PRO A 95 -21.25 12.55 13.21
C PRO A 95 -22.21 11.51 12.64
N GLU A 96 -23.51 11.66 12.91
CA GLU A 96 -24.58 10.76 12.44
C GLU A 96 -25.01 11.00 10.98
N ASN A 97 -24.28 11.85 10.24
CA ASN A 97 -24.53 12.00 8.81
C ASN A 97 -24.29 10.69 8.08
N ILE A 98 -25.14 10.37 7.10
CA ILE A 98 -25.06 9.14 6.31
C ILE A 98 -23.69 8.90 5.66
N TRP A 99 -22.96 9.95 5.28
CA TRP A 99 -21.61 9.80 4.72
C TRP A 99 -20.61 9.25 5.74
N ASN A 100 -20.66 9.77 6.98
CA ASN A 100 -19.79 9.33 8.07
C ASN A 100 -20.16 7.92 8.53
N ARG A 101 -21.47 7.64 8.70
CA ARG A 101 -21.98 6.31 9.06
C ARG A 101 -21.57 5.25 8.02
N LEU A 102 -21.76 5.55 6.73
CA LEU A 102 -21.36 4.68 5.63
C LEU A 102 -19.86 4.44 5.62
N TYR A 103 -19.05 5.51 5.65
CA TYR A 103 -17.59 5.39 5.68
C TYR A 103 -17.13 4.53 6.85
N ARG A 104 -17.63 4.80 8.06
CA ARG A 104 -17.25 4.08 9.27
C ARG A 104 -17.62 2.60 9.19
N GLN A 105 -18.80 2.27 8.67
CA GLN A 105 -19.21 0.87 8.47
C GLN A 105 -18.30 0.13 7.49
N LEU A 106 -17.70 0.82 6.53
CA LEU A 106 -16.85 0.19 5.51
C LEU A 106 -15.36 0.15 5.87
N HIS A 107 -14.85 1.16 6.57
CA HIS A 107 -13.41 1.31 6.86
C HIS A 107 -13.01 0.99 8.29
N VAL A 108 -13.89 1.20 9.27
CA VAL A 108 -13.55 1.02 10.67
C VAL A 108 -13.84 -0.41 11.11
N ARG A 109 -12.86 -1.01 11.80
CA ARG A 109 -12.97 -2.34 12.41
C ARG A 109 -12.82 -2.21 13.92
N SER A 110 -13.52 -3.06 14.66
CA SER A 110 -13.40 -3.12 16.11
C SER A 110 -12.85 -4.47 16.55
N THR A 111 -11.91 -4.46 17.50
CA THR A 111 -11.45 -5.67 18.19
C THR A 111 -12.49 -6.13 19.22
N TYR A 112 -12.31 -7.33 19.78
CA TYR A 112 -13.24 -7.91 20.76
C TYR A 112 -13.42 -7.07 22.04
N ASP A 113 -12.42 -6.26 22.40
CA ASP A 113 -12.45 -5.32 23.52
C ASP A 113 -13.10 -3.97 23.15
N GLY A 114 -13.60 -3.83 21.93
CA GLY A 114 -14.29 -2.64 21.43
C GLY A 114 -13.37 -1.53 20.92
N LYS A 115 -12.05 -1.74 20.89
CA LYS A 115 -11.12 -0.75 20.32
C LYS A 115 -11.25 -0.69 18.80
N GLU A 116 -11.31 0.52 18.25
CA GLU A 116 -11.50 0.76 16.83
C GLU A 116 -10.20 1.10 16.10
N TYR A 117 -10.13 0.71 14.83
CA TYR A 117 -9.02 0.95 13.92
C TYR A 117 -9.55 1.19 12.50
N GLY A 118 -8.75 1.80 11.62
CA GLY A 118 -9.15 2.08 10.23
C GLY A 118 -9.78 3.47 10.01
N PHE A 119 -10.01 4.25 11.08
CA PHE A 119 -10.58 5.58 10.93
C PHE A 119 -9.56 6.53 10.30
N ALA A 120 -9.95 7.19 9.21
CA ALA A 120 -9.10 8.04 8.38
C ALA A 120 -7.90 7.35 7.71
N ASP A 121 -7.73 6.02 7.83
CA ASP A 121 -6.70 5.24 7.14
C ASP A 121 -6.96 5.14 5.64
N LEU A 122 -5.91 5.31 4.82
CA LEU A 122 -6.05 5.31 3.37
C LEU A 122 -6.81 4.08 2.89
N ASP A 123 -6.40 2.88 3.29
CA ASP A 123 -7.03 1.66 2.78
C ASP A 123 -8.02 1.04 3.76
N PRO A 124 -9.12 0.44 3.27
CA PRO A 124 -10.03 -0.28 4.15
C PRO A 124 -9.34 -1.52 4.72
N LEU A 125 -9.63 -1.83 5.99
CA LEU A 125 -9.11 -3.01 6.69
C LEU A 125 -9.87 -4.28 6.24
N LEU A 126 -9.64 -4.67 4.98
CA LEU A 126 -10.29 -5.78 4.30
C LEU A 126 -9.23 -6.74 3.74
N TRP A 127 -9.18 -7.93 4.33
CA TRP A 127 -8.33 -9.03 3.88
C TRP A 127 -9.09 -9.92 2.89
N ASP A 128 -8.37 -10.68 2.06
CA ASP A 128 -9.00 -11.56 1.06
C ASP A 128 -10.02 -12.53 1.69
N GLU A 129 -9.70 -13.10 2.85
CA GLU A 129 -10.52 -14.13 3.52
C GLU A 129 -11.44 -13.60 4.63
N THR A 130 -11.48 -12.28 4.88
CA THR A 130 -12.36 -11.71 5.92
C THR A 130 -13.83 -12.02 5.63
N LYS A 131 -14.60 -12.30 6.69
CA LYS A 131 -16.07 -12.44 6.63
C LYS A 131 -16.77 -11.10 6.83
N TYR A 132 -16.09 -10.12 7.44
CA TYR A 132 -16.57 -8.75 7.57
C TYR A 132 -17.02 -8.21 6.21
N LEU A 133 -18.19 -7.57 6.15
CA LEU A 133 -18.86 -7.10 4.94
C LEU A 133 -19.23 -8.17 3.89
N ARG A 134 -18.73 -9.41 3.98
CA ARG A 134 -19.21 -10.50 3.11
C ARG A 134 -20.55 -11.03 3.60
N ASN A 135 -20.67 -11.31 4.90
CA ASN A 135 -21.82 -12.00 5.47
C ASN A 135 -22.28 -11.36 6.81
N GLY A 136 -23.46 -11.77 7.28
CA GLY A 136 -23.96 -11.43 8.63
C GLY A 136 -24.29 -9.95 8.82
N ASP A 137 -24.25 -9.51 10.08
CA ASP A 137 -24.73 -8.18 10.48
C ASP A 137 -23.95 -7.03 9.84
N SER A 138 -22.63 -7.18 9.63
CA SER A 138 -21.81 -6.14 8.99
C SER A 138 -22.21 -5.91 7.53
N ASN A 139 -22.42 -6.98 6.76
CA ASN A 139 -22.93 -6.91 5.39
C ASN A 139 -24.33 -6.28 5.35
N LYS A 140 -25.24 -6.74 6.22
CA LYS A 140 -26.60 -6.20 6.28
C LYS A 140 -26.60 -4.70 6.58
N LYS A 141 -25.86 -4.26 7.60
CA LYS A 141 -25.73 -2.83 7.95
C LYS A 141 -25.16 -2.00 6.81
N ALA A 142 -24.14 -2.52 6.11
CA ALA A 142 -23.56 -1.83 4.96
C ALA A 142 -24.59 -1.67 3.82
N LEU A 143 -25.37 -2.71 3.52
CA LEU A 143 -26.44 -2.65 2.53
C LEU A 143 -27.54 -1.66 2.93
N ASP A 144 -28.00 -1.70 4.18
CA ASP A 144 -29.01 -0.78 4.71
C ASP A 144 -28.55 0.68 4.57
N LEU A 145 -27.27 0.97 4.88
CA LEU A 145 -26.70 2.32 4.72
C LEU A 145 -26.55 2.72 3.25
N LEU A 146 -26.19 1.81 2.35
CA LEU A 146 -26.12 2.09 0.92
C LEU A 146 -27.51 2.35 0.34
N ASP A 147 -28.53 1.60 0.76
CA ASP A 147 -29.92 1.82 0.36
C ASP A 147 -30.47 3.15 0.91
N GLU A 148 -30.14 3.51 2.17
CA GLU A 148 -30.42 4.83 2.74
C GLU A 148 -29.74 5.94 1.91
N PHE A 149 -28.45 5.77 1.57
CA PHE A 149 -27.71 6.73 0.75
C PHE A 149 -28.40 6.94 -0.61
N LEU A 150 -28.76 5.85 -1.30
CA LEU A 150 -29.40 5.89 -2.62
C LEU A 150 -30.82 6.48 -2.60
N SER A 151 -31.63 6.11 -1.61
CA SER A 151 -33.02 6.56 -1.49
C SER A 151 -33.12 8.04 -1.09
N THR A 152 -32.23 8.50 -0.22
CA THR A 152 -32.17 9.92 0.21
C THR A 152 -31.44 10.83 -0.77
N ARG A 153 -30.85 10.27 -1.83
CA ARG A 153 -29.99 10.98 -2.80
C ARG A 153 -28.87 11.75 -2.10
N ALA A 154 -28.23 11.09 -1.14
CA ALA A 154 -27.24 11.71 -0.26
C ALA A 154 -26.04 12.29 -1.03
N GLU A 155 -25.75 11.81 -2.24
CA GLU A 155 -24.72 12.35 -3.13
C GLU A 155 -24.97 13.84 -3.47
N GLN A 156 -26.23 14.25 -3.61
CA GLN A 156 -26.57 15.59 -4.10
C GLN A 156 -26.23 16.69 -3.10
N ARG A 157 -26.04 16.30 -1.83
CA ARG A 157 -25.67 17.19 -0.74
C ARG A 157 -24.16 17.33 -0.59
N ILE A 158 -23.35 16.48 -1.24
CA ILE A 158 -21.89 16.61 -1.26
C ILE A 158 -21.50 17.64 -2.32
N ARG A 159 -21.36 18.90 -1.90
CA ARG A 159 -20.99 20.02 -2.80
C ARG A 159 -19.49 20.13 -3.03
N ASP A 160 -18.71 19.67 -2.07
CA ASP A 160 -17.25 19.71 -2.11
C ASP A 160 -16.74 18.57 -3.02
N PRO A 161 -16.08 18.89 -4.16
CA PRO A 161 -15.59 17.88 -5.09
C PRO A 161 -14.49 17.01 -4.48
N ILE A 162 -13.69 17.52 -3.54
CA ILE A 162 -12.62 16.76 -2.87
C ILE A 162 -13.24 15.70 -1.97
N LYS A 163 -14.22 16.07 -1.14
CA LYS A 163 -14.96 15.12 -0.30
C LYS A 163 -15.67 14.06 -1.13
N ARG A 164 -16.26 14.47 -2.27
CA ARG A 164 -16.91 13.54 -3.20
C ARG A 164 -15.91 12.56 -3.82
N ALA A 165 -14.76 13.05 -4.26
CA ALA A 165 -13.67 12.26 -4.83
C ALA A 165 -13.10 11.25 -3.82
N VAL A 166 -12.82 11.68 -2.59
CA VAL A 166 -12.29 10.81 -1.53
C VAL A 166 -13.34 9.76 -1.11
N LEU A 167 -14.62 10.13 -0.99
CA LEU A 167 -15.66 9.13 -0.71
C LEU A 167 -15.81 8.13 -1.87
N GLN A 168 -15.76 8.60 -3.12
CA GLN A 168 -15.81 7.71 -4.29
C GLN A 168 -14.65 6.72 -4.29
N ARG A 169 -13.42 7.22 -4.04
CA ARG A 169 -12.20 6.42 -3.89
C ARG A 169 -12.39 5.32 -2.86
N ASP A 170 -12.92 5.67 -1.70
CA ASP A 170 -13.11 4.76 -0.57
C ASP A 170 -14.12 3.65 -0.89
N LEU A 171 -15.25 4.01 -1.50
CA LEU A 171 -16.23 3.03 -1.96
C LEU A 171 -15.69 2.15 -3.10
N PHE A 172 -14.86 2.71 -3.97
CA PHE A 172 -14.27 1.98 -5.09
C PHE A 172 -13.29 0.89 -4.62
N ALA A 173 -12.45 1.19 -3.62
CA ALA A 173 -11.57 0.20 -3.00
C ALA A 173 -12.36 -0.99 -2.41
N VAL A 174 -13.48 -0.73 -1.73
CA VAL A 174 -14.34 -1.79 -1.20
C VAL A 174 -15.06 -2.54 -2.31
N PHE A 175 -15.49 -1.87 -3.37
CA PHE A 175 -16.15 -2.49 -4.53
C PHE A 175 -15.25 -3.53 -5.19
N ASP A 176 -13.98 -3.20 -5.39
CA ASP A 176 -13.00 -4.10 -6.02
C ASP A 176 -12.80 -5.36 -5.18
N TRP A 177 -12.63 -5.20 -3.86
CA TRP A 177 -12.54 -6.32 -2.93
C TRP A 177 -13.84 -7.17 -2.90
N ALA A 178 -15.00 -6.52 -2.92
CA ALA A 178 -16.31 -7.17 -2.80
C ALA A 178 -16.80 -7.86 -4.08
N SER A 179 -15.96 -7.94 -5.13
CA SER A 179 -16.34 -8.37 -6.48
C SER A 179 -17.33 -9.55 -6.53
N SER A 180 -18.39 -9.40 -7.34
CA SER A 180 -19.47 -10.38 -7.53
C SER A 180 -20.37 -10.66 -6.31
N SER A 181 -20.45 -9.75 -5.33
CA SER A 181 -21.40 -9.81 -4.21
C SER A 181 -22.59 -8.85 -4.38
N ASN A 182 -23.62 -9.01 -3.54
CA ASN A 182 -24.72 -8.04 -3.38
C ASN A 182 -24.22 -6.65 -2.94
N LEU A 183 -23.16 -6.61 -2.13
CA LEU A 183 -22.51 -5.38 -1.70
C LEU A 183 -21.89 -4.64 -2.89
N ALA A 184 -21.20 -5.35 -3.79
CA ALA A 184 -20.63 -4.75 -5.00
C ALA A 184 -21.70 -4.12 -5.91
N GLU A 185 -22.89 -4.71 -6.01
CA GLU A 185 -24.00 -4.14 -6.79
C GLU A 185 -24.41 -2.76 -6.25
N ARG A 186 -24.63 -2.64 -4.94
CA ARG A 186 -25.02 -1.38 -4.29
C ARG A 186 -23.90 -0.35 -4.29
N LEU A 187 -22.67 -0.77 -4.01
CA LEU A 187 -21.49 0.09 -4.10
C LEU A 187 -21.34 0.68 -5.50
N GLY A 188 -21.48 -0.15 -6.55
CA GLY A 188 -21.39 0.32 -7.93
C GLY A 188 -22.39 1.45 -8.23
N GLN A 189 -23.64 1.32 -7.79
CA GLN A 189 -24.66 2.37 -7.98
C GLN A 189 -24.28 3.68 -7.27
N VAL A 190 -23.75 3.61 -6.04
CA VAL A 190 -23.31 4.80 -5.29
C VAL A 190 -22.07 5.42 -5.92
N ILE A 191 -21.08 4.62 -6.33
CA ILE A 191 -19.86 5.09 -7.02
C ILE A 191 -20.22 5.90 -8.27
N TRP A 192 -21.19 5.44 -9.06
CA TRP A 192 -21.66 6.18 -10.25
C TRP A 192 -22.34 7.50 -9.92
N ARG A 193 -23.06 7.58 -8.81
CA ARG A 193 -23.69 8.81 -8.34
C ARG A 193 -22.69 9.82 -7.76
N LEU A 194 -21.55 9.33 -7.28
CA LEU A 194 -20.44 10.15 -6.80
C LEU A 194 -19.46 10.55 -7.91
N ALA A 195 -19.52 9.90 -9.08
CA ALA A 195 -18.55 10.10 -10.14
C ALA A 195 -18.47 11.57 -10.57
N LEU A 196 -17.24 12.06 -10.68
CA LEU A 196 -16.93 13.40 -11.13
C LEU A 196 -16.84 13.44 -12.67
N SER A 197 -17.11 14.61 -13.27
CA SER A 197 -16.74 14.86 -14.66
C SER A 197 -15.21 14.94 -14.81
N PRO A 198 -14.65 14.68 -16.01
CA PRO A 198 -13.23 14.88 -16.28
C PRO A 198 -12.73 16.27 -15.86
N THR A 199 -13.48 17.32 -16.14
CA THR A 199 -13.13 18.69 -15.74
C THR A 199 -13.07 18.86 -14.22
N GLU A 200 -13.98 18.23 -13.48
CA GLU A 200 -13.93 18.25 -12.02
C GLU A 200 -12.77 17.41 -11.46
N VAL A 201 -12.41 16.29 -12.12
CA VAL A 201 -11.24 15.48 -11.76
C VAL A 201 -9.94 16.28 -11.96
N ASP A 202 -9.80 16.95 -13.10
CA ASP A 202 -8.62 17.77 -13.42
C ASP A 202 -8.51 18.99 -12.48
N ALA A 203 -9.63 19.47 -11.95
CA ALA A 203 -9.69 20.58 -11.00
C ALA A 203 -9.45 20.19 -9.53
N LEU A 204 -9.27 18.89 -9.23
CA LEU A 204 -8.89 18.45 -7.88
C LEU A 204 -7.50 19.02 -7.50
N PRO A 205 -7.23 19.24 -6.21
CA PRO A 205 -5.96 19.80 -5.78
C PRO A 205 -4.80 18.84 -6.08
N ASP A 206 -3.74 19.40 -6.67
CA ASP A 206 -2.45 18.71 -6.75
C ASP A 206 -1.76 18.79 -5.39
N THR A 207 -1.99 17.78 -4.56
CA THR A 207 -1.47 17.72 -3.19
C THR A 207 0.05 17.77 -3.14
N TYR A 208 0.74 17.21 -4.14
CA TYR A 208 2.20 17.25 -4.21
C TYR A 208 2.71 18.67 -4.51
N THR A 209 2.19 19.28 -5.58
CA THR A 209 2.60 20.63 -5.99
C THR A 209 2.30 21.65 -4.90
N ILE A 210 1.17 21.53 -4.20
CA ILE A 210 0.84 22.39 -3.06
C ILE A 210 1.88 22.23 -1.94
N ALA A 211 2.20 20.99 -1.53
CA ALA A 211 3.16 20.73 -0.46
C ALA A 211 4.55 21.31 -0.76
N VAL A 212 5.03 21.14 -2.00
CA VAL A 212 6.30 21.71 -2.47
C VAL A 212 6.26 23.23 -2.45
N SER A 213 5.21 23.86 -3.01
CA SER A 213 5.10 25.32 -3.09
C SER A 213 5.08 25.99 -1.72
N ARG A 214 4.51 25.31 -0.72
CA ARG A 214 4.40 25.76 0.66
C ARG A 214 5.60 25.38 1.53
N LYS A 215 6.53 24.57 1.00
CA LYS A 215 7.70 24.06 1.72
C LYS A 215 7.31 23.32 3.01
N GLU A 216 6.23 22.54 2.93
CA GLU A 216 5.73 21.76 4.07
C GLU A 216 6.72 20.67 4.50
N PHE A 217 7.58 20.22 3.57
CA PHE A 217 8.65 19.24 3.81
C PHE A 217 10.00 19.80 3.32
N PRO A 218 11.13 19.35 3.90
CA PRO A 218 12.46 19.54 3.31
C PRO A 218 12.51 19.06 1.85
N ALA A 219 13.34 19.68 1.03
CA ALA A 219 13.46 19.31 -0.39
C ALA A 219 14.41 18.12 -0.65
N ALA A 220 15.19 17.70 0.36
CA ALA A 220 16.22 16.68 0.22
C ALA A 220 16.41 15.94 1.55
N TYR A 221 17.01 14.75 1.45
CA TYR A 221 17.43 13.93 2.58
C TYR A 221 18.43 14.68 3.50
N ASP A 222 18.28 14.45 4.81
CA ASP A 222 19.16 14.98 5.85
C ASP A 222 19.73 13.81 6.68
N ALA A 223 21.04 13.55 6.53
CA ALA A 223 21.72 12.47 7.24
C ALA A 223 21.71 12.62 8.76
N THR A 224 21.44 13.83 9.29
CA THR A 224 21.29 14.05 10.73
C THR A 224 19.91 13.68 11.25
N GLN A 225 18.93 13.51 10.34
CA GLN A 225 17.54 13.15 10.62
C GLN A 225 17.08 12.08 9.62
N PRO A 226 17.65 10.87 9.62
CA PRO A 226 17.48 9.88 8.54
C PRO A 226 16.02 9.44 8.32
N ASN A 227 15.19 9.44 9.37
CA ASN A 227 13.77 9.07 9.27
C ASN A 227 12.86 10.26 8.96
N ARG A 228 13.40 11.46 8.77
CA ARG A 228 12.60 12.64 8.45
C ARG A 228 12.17 12.60 6.99
N ALA A 229 10.88 12.73 6.76
CA ALA A 229 10.32 12.84 5.43
C ALA A 229 10.78 14.09 4.69
N PHE A 230 11.03 13.94 3.39
CA PHE A 230 11.37 15.00 2.47
C PHE A 230 10.62 14.84 1.14
N LEU A 231 10.45 15.93 0.40
CA LEU A 231 9.67 15.99 -0.83
C LEU A 231 10.41 16.79 -1.92
N PRO A 232 11.07 16.13 -2.88
CA PRO A 232 11.82 16.80 -3.94
C PRO A 232 10.92 17.59 -4.89
N ALA A 233 11.25 18.85 -5.18
CA ALA A 233 10.45 19.66 -6.11
C ALA A 233 10.48 19.15 -7.56
N ASP A 234 11.48 18.35 -7.92
CA ASP A 234 11.81 17.89 -9.28
C ASP A 234 11.49 16.41 -9.52
N LEU A 235 10.78 15.73 -8.60
CA LEU A 235 10.47 14.30 -8.70
C LEU A 235 9.74 13.92 -10.00
N PHE A 236 8.84 14.78 -10.48
CA PHE A 236 8.05 14.56 -11.70
C PHE A 236 8.62 15.27 -12.94
N ASP A 237 9.76 15.97 -12.83
CA ASP A 237 10.41 16.54 -14.01
C ASP A 237 10.98 15.42 -14.86
N ILE A 238 10.39 15.21 -16.05
CA ILE A 238 10.82 14.15 -16.96
C ILE A 238 12.25 14.31 -17.43
N ASN A 239 12.85 15.50 -17.33
CA ASN A 239 14.26 15.78 -17.66
C ASN A 239 15.14 15.91 -16.40
N GLY A 240 14.53 15.78 -15.22
CA GLY A 240 15.18 15.94 -13.92
C GLY A 240 16.11 14.78 -13.55
N PRO A 241 16.70 14.85 -12.34
CA PRO A 241 17.61 13.82 -11.83
C PRO A 241 16.87 12.53 -11.42
N TRP A 242 15.57 12.62 -11.14
CA TRP A 242 14.71 11.48 -10.88
C TRP A 242 14.24 10.86 -12.20
N VAL A 243 14.60 9.60 -12.42
CA VAL A 243 14.18 8.84 -13.61
C VAL A 243 12.99 7.98 -13.24
N CYS A 244 11.85 8.20 -13.88
CA CYS A 244 10.71 7.28 -13.76
C CYS A 244 11.09 5.95 -14.42
N VAL A 245 10.91 4.85 -13.71
CA VAL A 245 11.28 3.51 -14.17
C VAL A 245 10.06 2.63 -14.39
N GLY A 246 10.06 1.92 -15.52
CA GLY A 246 9.05 0.94 -15.90
C GLY A 246 9.71 -0.41 -16.20
N ALA A 247 8.91 -1.48 -16.19
CA ALA A 247 9.37 -2.79 -16.67
C ALA A 247 9.10 -2.95 -18.18
N SER A 248 9.89 -3.79 -18.85
CA SER A 248 9.68 -4.14 -20.26
C SER A 248 8.32 -4.80 -20.53
N ASP A 249 7.91 -4.83 -21.81
CA ASP A 249 6.79 -5.63 -22.31
C ASP A 249 5.43 -5.33 -21.67
N TRP A 250 5.08 -4.04 -21.52
CA TRP A 250 3.83 -3.57 -20.90
C TRP A 250 3.63 -3.98 -19.43
N ARG A 251 4.69 -4.46 -18.75
CA ARG A 251 4.64 -4.73 -17.32
C ARG A 251 4.90 -3.46 -16.51
N LEU A 252 4.52 -3.51 -15.23
CA LEU A 252 4.70 -2.45 -14.23
C LEU A 252 5.97 -2.68 -13.40
N ALA A 253 6.59 -1.61 -12.91
CA ALA A 253 7.74 -1.65 -11.99
C ALA A 253 7.37 -1.96 -10.53
N ALA A 254 6.08 -1.95 -10.18
CA ALA A 254 5.61 -2.29 -8.84
C ALA A 254 4.40 -3.23 -8.92
N PRO A 255 4.52 -4.42 -9.54
CA PRO A 255 3.36 -5.27 -9.84
C PRO A 255 2.68 -5.81 -8.58
N GLY A 256 3.42 -5.96 -7.46
CA GLY A 256 2.83 -6.33 -6.17
C GLY A 256 1.88 -5.25 -5.65
N HIS A 257 2.33 -3.99 -5.65
CA HIS A 257 1.50 -2.85 -5.25
C HIS A 257 0.26 -2.75 -6.14
N ASP A 258 0.43 -2.76 -7.47
CA ASP A 258 -0.70 -2.69 -8.41
C ASP A 258 -1.73 -3.82 -8.18
N ALA A 259 -1.27 -5.07 -8.02
CA ALA A 259 -2.14 -6.20 -7.75
C ALA A 259 -2.90 -6.10 -6.43
N GLY A 260 -2.29 -5.48 -5.39
CA GLY A 260 -2.93 -5.27 -4.10
C GLY A 260 -4.06 -4.25 -4.12
N PHE A 261 -4.07 -3.33 -5.10
CA PHE A 261 -5.05 -2.24 -5.19
C PHE A 261 -5.95 -2.31 -6.44
N ASP A 262 -5.84 -3.38 -7.24
CA ASP A 262 -6.61 -3.64 -8.46
C ASP A 262 -6.72 -2.39 -9.36
N GLY A 263 -5.67 -1.58 -9.48
CA GLY A 263 -5.66 -0.36 -10.31
C GLY A 263 -6.57 0.79 -9.84
N GLY A 264 -7.11 0.76 -8.62
CA GLY A 264 -7.77 1.92 -7.97
C GLY A 264 -6.79 3.04 -7.60
N SER A 265 -5.50 2.71 -7.53
CA SER A 265 -4.38 3.65 -7.38
C SER A 265 -3.29 3.32 -8.40
N VAL A 266 -2.60 4.34 -8.90
CA VAL A 266 -1.44 4.19 -9.79
C VAL A 266 -0.16 4.32 -8.98
N PHE A 267 0.75 3.35 -9.14
CA PHE A 267 2.05 3.33 -8.48
C PHE A 267 3.16 3.67 -9.48
N LEU A 268 3.91 4.72 -9.19
CA LEU A 268 5.05 5.18 -10.00
C LEU A 268 6.34 4.96 -9.21
N VAL A 269 7.35 4.39 -9.86
CA VAL A 269 8.67 4.19 -9.27
C VAL A 269 9.65 5.17 -9.91
N PHE A 270 10.46 5.83 -9.08
CA PHE A 270 11.54 6.70 -9.54
C PHE A 270 12.87 6.25 -8.93
N ALA A 271 13.94 6.43 -9.70
CA ALA A 271 15.31 6.16 -9.26
C ALA A 271 16.17 7.40 -9.46
N ARG A 272 17.07 7.67 -8.51
CA ARG A 272 18.06 8.74 -8.59
C ARG A 272 19.39 8.24 -8.06
N LEU A 273 20.39 8.16 -8.94
CA LEU A 273 21.77 7.89 -8.55
C LEU A 273 22.50 9.22 -8.25
N PRO A 274 23.55 9.21 -7.41
CA PRO A 274 24.34 10.41 -7.07
C PRO A 274 25.02 11.06 -8.27
N GLY A 275 25.34 10.29 -9.31
CA GLY A 275 25.87 10.80 -10.57
C GLY A 275 24.83 11.51 -11.46
N GLY A 276 23.60 11.69 -10.96
CA GLY A 276 22.49 12.31 -11.67
C GLY A 276 21.90 11.42 -12.75
N ARG A 277 21.06 12.03 -13.59
CA ARG A 277 20.23 11.34 -14.58
C ARG A 277 21.01 10.39 -15.50
N GLN A 278 22.12 10.86 -16.09
CA GLN A 278 22.90 10.06 -17.04
C GLN A 278 23.50 8.81 -16.37
N ALA A 279 23.94 8.93 -15.11
CA ALA A 279 24.40 7.78 -14.35
C ALA A 279 23.24 6.80 -14.04
N THR A 280 22.05 7.31 -13.72
CA THR A 280 20.85 6.48 -13.55
C THR A 280 20.52 5.71 -14.83
N LEU A 281 20.51 6.37 -15.99
CA LEU A 281 20.22 5.73 -17.28
C LEU A 281 21.26 4.66 -17.64
N ALA A 282 22.55 4.98 -17.48
CA ALA A 282 23.62 4.02 -17.70
C ALA A 282 23.52 2.81 -16.76
N TYR A 283 23.11 3.02 -15.51
CA TYR A 283 22.86 1.93 -14.57
C TYR A 283 21.68 1.05 -14.99
N LEU A 284 20.57 1.63 -15.44
CA LEU A 284 19.41 0.88 -15.94
C LEU A 284 19.76 0.06 -17.19
N GLU A 285 20.58 0.60 -18.08
CA GLU A 285 21.07 -0.12 -19.25
C GLU A 285 21.96 -1.31 -18.85
N GLN A 286 22.89 -1.12 -17.92
CA GLN A 286 23.69 -2.22 -17.38
C GLN A 286 22.81 -3.26 -16.70
N LEU A 287 21.84 -2.83 -15.90
CA LEU A 287 20.88 -3.69 -15.24
C LEU A 287 20.16 -4.53 -16.27
N ALA A 288 19.66 -3.98 -17.37
CA ALA A 288 18.93 -4.72 -18.40
C ALA A 288 19.79 -5.78 -19.15
N ASN A 289 21.10 -5.55 -19.25
CA ASN A 289 22.01 -6.38 -20.06
C ASN A 289 22.77 -7.44 -19.26
N LEU A 290 22.89 -7.29 -17.94
CA LEU A 290 23.68 -8.19 -17.10
C LEU A 290 22.83 -9.33 -16.50
N HIS A 291 23.42 -10.53 -16.46
CA HIS A 291 22.78 -11.68 -15.81
C HIS A 291 22.81 -11.57 -14.28
N ILE A 292 23.88 -10.96 -13.74
CA ILE A 292 24.04 -10.61 -12.34
C ILE A 292 23.85 -9.08 -12.24
N PRO A 293 22.78 -8.60 -11.60
CA PRO A 293 22.53 -7.18 -11.43
C PRO A 293 23.72 -6.47 -10.75
N PRO A 294 24.25 -5.38 -11.34
CA PRO A 294 25.30 -4.61 -10.70
C PRO A 294 24.75 -3.90 -9.48
N GLN A 295 25.58 -3.78 -8.46
CA GLN A 295 25.23 -3.02 -7.28
C GLN A 295 25.27 -1.51 -7.60
N PHE A 296 24.25 -0.77 -7.13
CA PHE A 296 24.20 0.69 -7.30
C PHE A 296 25.16 1.42 -6.33
N PRO A 297 25.58 2.65 -6.64
CA PRO A 297 26.46 3.46 -5.78
C PRO A 297 25.76 3.95 -4.50
N GLU A 298 26.56 4.30 -3.48
CA GLU A 298 26.07 4.96 -2.26
C GLU A 298 25.32 6.26 -2.56
N ASN A 299 24.39 6.64 -1.69
CA ASN A 299 23.49 7.79 -1.87
C ASN A 299 22.53 7.63 -3.07
N THR A 300 22.23 6.40 -3.45
CA THR A 300 21.12 6.12 -4.39
C THR A 300 19.80 6.29 -3.66
N GLU A 301 18.80 6.84 -4.35
CA GLU A 301 17.46 7.05 -3.84
C GLU A 301 16.43 6.37 -4.75
N PHE A 302 15.40 5.78 -4.13
CA PHE A 302 14.22 5.29 -4.83
C PHE A 302 12.97 5.90 -4.22
N ALA A 303 12.05 6.36 -5.07
CA ALA A 303 10.74 6.84 -4.65
C ALA A 303 9.63 5.94 -5.20
N LEU A 304 8.64 5.62 -4.35
CA LEU A 304 7.37 5.03 -4.75
C LEU A 304 6.27 6.06 -4.50
N VAL A 305 5.63 6.50 -5.57
CA VAL A 305 4.52 7.45 -5.52
C VAL A 305 3.22 6.70 -5.79
N ARG A 306 2.24 6.88 -4.90
CA ARG A 306 0.87 6.43 -5.09
C ARG A 306 -0.01 7.61 -5.49
N LYS A 307 -0.63 7.55 -6.66
CA LYS A 307 -1.60 8.55 -7.13
C LYS A 307 -3.00 7.95 -7.24
N LEU A 308 -4.00 8.74 -6.90
CA LEU A 308 -5.40 8.34 -6.99
C LEU A 308 -5.87 8.30 -8.45
N ALA A 309 -6.58 7.24 -8.84
CA ALA A 309 -7.37 7.17 -10.07
C ALA A 309 -8.87 6.97 -9.77
N LEU A 310 -9.75 7.66 -10.49
CA LEU A 310 -11.20 7.65 -10.24
C LEU A 310 -12.04 7.33 -11.49
N PRO A 311 -13.12 6.54 -11.34
CA PRO A 311 -14.14 6.45 -12.36
C PRO A 311 -14.80 7.82 -12.58
N THR A 312 -14.91 8.26 -13.82
CA THR A 312 -15.64 9.48 -14.18
C THR A 312 -17.06 9.15 -14.62
N VAL A 313 -17.93 10.17 -14.69
CA VAL A 313 -19.31 10.05 -15.22
C VAL A 313 -19.41 9.46 -16.63
N TYR A 314 -18.32 9.45 -17.41
CA TYR A 314 -18.32 8.95 -18.79
C TYR A 314 -17.90 7.49 -18.94
N GLY A 315 -17.68 6.75 -17.84
CA GLY A 315 -17.29 5.35 -17.99
C GLY A 315 -15.79 5.13 -18.22
N ASN A 316 -14.95 6.15 -18.03
CA ASN A 316 -13.50 6.03 -18.06
C ASN A 316 -12.88 6.19 -16.67
N LEU A 317 -11.71 5.58 -16.47
CA LEU A 317 -10.90 5.75 -15.28
C LEU A 317 -9.87 6.84 -15.58
N MET A 318 -9.75 7.85 -14.72
CA MET A 318 -8.81 8.95 -14.88
C MET A 318 -7.86 9.07 -13.69
N LEU A 319 -6.58 9.28 -13.98
CA LEU A 319 -5.60 9.70 -12.98
C LEU A 319 -5.98 11.09 -12.46
N THR A 320 -5.91 11.29 -11.16
CA THR A 320 -6.17 12.59 -10.52
C THR A 320 -4.85 13.30 -10.17
N PRO A 321 -4.88 14.62 -9.94
CA PRO A 321 -3.74 15.34 -9.37
C PRO A 321 -3.36 14.90 -7.95
N ILE A 322 -4.29 14.27 -7.21
CA ILE A 322 -4.08 13.87 -5.80
C ILE A 322 -3.03 12.75 -5.69
N THR A 323 -1.97 13.06 -4.95
CA THR A 323 -0.99 12.09 -4.47
C THR A 323 -1.44 11.57 -3.11
N GLU A 324 -1.59 10.24 -2.98
CA GLU A 324 -2.01 9.56 -1.76
C GLU A 324 -0.83 9.24 -0.84
N SER A 325 0.32 8.87 -1.41
CA SER A 325 1.56 8.70 -0.64
C SER A 325 2.82 8.84 -1.50
N VAL A 326 3.92 9.17 -0.84
CA VAL A 326 5.28 9.20 -1.38
C VAL A 326 6.18 8.51 -0.37
N GLN A 327 6.76 7.38 -0.74
CA GLN A 327 7.78 6.68 0.04
C GLN A 327 9.14 6.92 -0.61
N ILE A 328 10.12 7.41 0.12
CA ILE A 328 11.49 7.61 -0.38
C ILE A 328 12.46 6.81 0.49
N ARG A 329 13.30 6.04 -0.19
CA ARG A 329 14.36 5.22 0.42
C ARG A 329 15.70 5.79 0.03
N HIS A 330 16.49 6.21 1.02
CA HIS A 330 17.85 6.69 0.82
C HIS A 330 18.85 5.62 1.25
N TYR A 331 19.79 5.24 0.37
CA TYR A 331 20.80 4.22 0.66
C TYR A 331 22.14 4.88 0.96
N SER A 332 22.37 5.22 2.23
CA SER A 332 23.63 5.79 2.72
C SER A 332 24.82 4.81 2.63
N GLY A 333 24.54 3.51 2.49
CA GLY A 333 25.54 2.47 2.27
C GLY A 333 25.00 1.28 1.52
N VAL A 334 25.85 0.65 0.70
CA VAL A 334 25.51 -0.44 -0.23
C VAL A 334 24.97 -1.72 0.45
N ARG A 335 25.33 -1.91 1.73
CA ARG A 335 24.98 -3.08 2.57
C ARG A 335 24.11 -2.72 3.79
N LEU A 336 23.71 -1.46 3.91
CA LEU A 336 22.90 -0.99 5.03
C LEU A 336 21.41 -1.02 4.66
N ALA A 337 20.56 -1.10 5.68
CA ALA A 337 19.14 -0.81 5.51
C ALA A 337 19.00 0.62 4.98
N ALA A 338 18.00 0.86 4.14
CA ALA A 338 17.70 2.20 3.69
C ALA A 338 17.20 3.04 4.87
N ASP A 339 17.50 4.33 4.81
CA ASP A 339 16.77 5.31 5.58
C ASP A 339 15.43 5.54 4.87
N ASP A 340 14.38 4.95 5.43
CA ASP A 340 13.04 4.97 4.88
C ASP A 340 12.28 6.18 5.40
N SER A 341 11.60 6.87 4.49
CA SER A 341 10.67 7.93 4.82
C SER A 341 9.38 7.80 4.03
N GLU A 342 8.27 8.24 4.63
CA GLU A 342 6.97 8.23 3.97
C GLU A 342 6.17 9.49 4.31
N ILE A 343 5.49 10.00 3.28
CA ILE A 343 4.49 11.04 3.37
C ILE A 343 3.18 10.41 2.88
N LYS A 344 2.09 10.59 3.63
CA LYS A 344 0.77 10.06 3.27
C LYS A 344 -0.30 11.13 3.35
N LEU A 345 -1.36 10.95 2.57
CA LEU A 345 -2.53 11.82 2.57
C LEU A 345 -3.30 11.63 3.89
N ASP A 346 -3.54 12.75 4.57
CA ASP A 346 -4.45 12.90 5.69
C ASP A 346 -5.77 13.50 5.20
N ARG A 347 -6.84 12.70 5.29
CA ARG A 347 -8.15 13.09 4.76
C ARG A 347 -8.74 14.31 5.48
N ALA A 348 -8.47 14.49 6.77
CA ALA A 348 -8.97 15.66 7.49
C ALA A 348 -8.26 16.91 6.97
N MET A 349 -6.93 16.85 6.83
CA MET A 349 -6.14 17.98 6.34
C MET A 349 -6.49 18.37 4.89
N VAL A 350 -6.75 17.41 4.00
CA VAL A 350 -7.12 17.74 2.60
C VAL A 350 -8.49 18.40 2.51
N PHE A 351 -9.41 18.11 3.43
CA PHE A 351 -10.74 18.73 3.46
C PHE A 351 -10.76 20.14 4.05
N GLU A 352 -9.75 20.50 4.85
CA GLU A 352 -9.61 21.85 5.39
C GLU A 352 -9.17 22.85 4.29
N GLY A 353 -8.30 22.42 3.37
CA GLY A 353 -7.83 23.25 2.23
C GLY A 353 -6.71 24.26 2.57
N ASN A 354 -6.40 24.42 3.86
CA ASN A 354 -5.30 25.24 4.37
C ASN A 354 -3.96 24.48 4.48
N HIS A 355 -3.92 23.20 4.11
CA HIS A 355 -2.71 22.36 3.96
C HIS A 355 -2.73 21.66 2.59
N SER A 356 -1.62 21.06 2.15
CA SER A 356 -1.64 20.15 0.99
C SER A 356 -2.50 18.90 1.19
N GLY A 357 -2.85 18.59 2.44
CA GLY A 357 -3.43 17.31 2.82
C GLY A 357 -2.41 16.18 3.01
N LEU A 358 -1.11 16.41 2.79
CA LEU A 358 -0.07 15.42 3.05
C LEU A 358 0.50 15.57 4.47
N ARG A 359 0.92 14.47 5.10
CA ARG A 359 1.65 14.49 6.38
C ARG A 359 2.76 13.46 6.40
N GLU A 360 3.76 13.70 7.23
CA GLU A 360 4.80 12.73 7.54
C GLU A 360 4.24 11.50 8.26
N VAL A 361 4.80 10.33 7.96
CA VAL A 361 4.65 9.10 8.73
C VAL A 361 5.77 9.07 9.78
N THR A 362 5.36 8.99 11.03
CA THR A 362 6.24 9.02 12.20
C THR A 362 6.44 7.62 12.80
N PRO A 363 7.44 7.39 13.66
CA PRO A 363 7.60 6.11 14.36
C PRO A 363 6.38 5.69 15.21
N GLU A 364 5.53 6.65 15.58
CA GLU A 364 4.28 6.42 16.31
C GLU A 364 3.14 5.94 15.41
N ASP A 365 3.23 6.16 14.09
CA ASP A 365 2.25 5.65 13.13
C ASP A 365 2.33 4.13 13.05
N LYS A 366 1.17 3.50 13.24
CA LYS A 366 1.01 2.05 13.14
C LYS A 366 -0.10 1.72 12.16
N GLU A 367 0.09 0.62 11.43
CA GLU A 367 -0.87 0.14 10.46
C GLU A 367 -1.07 -1.37 10.55
N PHE A 368 -2.19 -1.81 10.01
CA PHE A 368 -2.44 -3.20 9.75
C PHE A 368 -1.98 -3.52 8.32
N PRO A 369 -1.08 -4.49 8.13
CA PRO A 369 -0.76 -4.95 6.79
C PRO A 369 -2.02 -5.61 6.20
N VAL A 370 -2.54 -5.03 5.12
CA VAL A 370 -3.61 -5.63 4.31
C VAL A 370 -3.05 -6.31 3.05
N PHE A 371 -1.84 -5.90 2.64
CA PHE A 371 -1.10 -6.42 1.51
C PHE A 371 -0.24 -7.63 1.91
N MET A 372 -0.19 -8.68 1.07
CA MET A 372 0.67 -9.86 1.22
C MET A 372 0.53 -10.64 2.53
N THR A 373 -0.63 -10.55 3.17
CA THR A 373 -0.95 -11.25 4.42
C THR A 373 -1.59 -12.62 4.21
N HIS A 374 -1.70 -13.09 2.96
CA HIS A 374 -2.39 -14.34 2.62
C HIS A 374 -3.85 -14.42 3.10
N GLY A 375 -4.50 -13.25 3.28
CA GLY A 375 -5.90 -13.17 3.68
C GLY A 375 -6.16 -13.26 5.18
N PHE A 376 -5.14 -13.35 6.02
CA PHE A 376 -5.31 -13.46 7.48
C PHE A 376 -5.89 -12.17 8.07
N ASP A 377 -7.10 -12.27 8.63
CA ASP A 377 -7.77 -11.17 9.31
C ASP A 377 -7.53 -11.22 10.84
N PRO A 378 -6.75 -10.28 11.41
CA PRO A 378 -6.44 -10.26 12.85
C PRO A 378 -7.63 -9.87 13.74
N PHE A 379 -8.72 -9.36 13.18
CA PHE A 379 -9.95 -9.06 13.90
C PHE A 379 -10.87 -10.29 14.01
N GLU A 380 -10.68 -11.31 13.18
CA GLU A 380 -11.44 -12.56 13.23
C GLU A 380 -10.63 -13.74 13.81
N ASP A 381 -9.30 -13.66 13.79
CA ASP A 381 -8.40 -14.68 14.33
C ASP A 381 -7.32 -14.06 15.25
N ASN A 382 -7.50 -14.24 16.56
CA ASN A 382 -6.60 -13.68 17.57
C ASN A 382 -5.19 -14.28 17.57
N ARG A 383 -4.98 -15.43 16.89
CA ARG A 383 -3.64 -16.06 16.78
C ARG A 383 -2.65 -15.17 16.02
N TRP A 384 -3.17 -14.28 15.17
CA TRP A 384 -2.39 -13.36 14.34
C TRP A 384 -2.43 -11.91 14.83
N ALA A 385 -3.20 -11.64 15.89
CA ALA A 385 -3.30 -10.29 16.47
C ALA A 385 -2.06 -9.88 17.28
N ALA A 386 -1.24 -10.85 17.72
CA ALA A 386 -0.05 -10.58 18.50
C ALA A 386 0.96 -9.75 17.69
N GLY A 387 1.29 -8.56 18.19
CA GLY A 387 2.24 -7.64 17.53
C GLY A 387 1.62 -6.71 16.47
N LEU A 388 0.30 -6.74 16.30
CA LEU A 388 -0.43 -5.81 15.43
C LEU A 388 -1.14 -4.70 16.23
N PRO A 389 -1.32 -3.50 15.65
CA PRO A 389 -0.73 -3.02 14.39
C PRO A 389 0.80 -2.82 14.51
N VAL A 390 1.51 -2.92 13.38
CA VAL A 390 2.98 -2.74 13.30
C VAL A 390 3.33 -1.31 12.92
N ALA A 391 4.57 -0.88 13.19
CA ALA A 391 5.06 0.43 12.73
C ALA A 391 4.98 0.52 11.20
N SER A 392 4.38 1.58 10.66
CA SER A 392 4.16 1.73 9.20
C SER A 392 5.43 1.57 8.39
N LEU A 393 6.52 2.25 8.76
CA LEU A 393 7.79 2.16 8.03
C LEU A 393 8.43 0.76 8.07
N ALA A 394 8.03 -0.11 9.02
CA ALA A 394 8.55 -1.48 9.09
C ALA A 394 7.90 -2.43 8.07
N THR A 395 6.72 -2.12 7.54
CA THR A 395 5.98 -3.03 6.62
C THR A 395 6.70 -3.17 5.28
N CYS A 396 7.44 -2.14 4.86
CA CYS A 396 8.23 -2.14 3.63
C CYS A 396 9.42 -3.10 3.66
N ASN A 397 10.04 -3.29 4.84
CA ASN A 397 11.26 -4.06 4.99
C ASN A 397 11.08 -5.55 4.69
N GLY A 398 9.86 -6.07 4.85
CA GLY A 398 9.54 -7.46 4.49
C GLY A 398 9.75 -7.77 3.00
N CYS A 399 9.61 -6.77 2.11
CA CYS A 399 9.79 -6.94 0.67
C CYS A 399 11.10 -6.33 0.15
N HIS A 400 11.49 -5.18 0.71
CA HIS A 400 12.62 -4.39 0.21
C HIS A 400 13.91 -4.57 1.02
N GLY A 401 13.86 -5.14 2.23
CA GLY A 401 14.97 -5.11 3.20
C GLY A 401 15.43 -6.46 3.75
N HIS A 402 15.27 -7.57 3.01
CA HIS A 402 15.63 -8.91 3.49
C HIS A 402 17.03 -8.95 4.13
N ALA A 403 17.08 -9.25 5.43
CA ALA A 403 18.29 -9.27 6.25
C ALA A 403 19.39 -10.13 5.61
N GLY A 404 20.48 -9.48 5.19
CA GLY A 404 21.65 -10.12 4.58
C GLY A 404 21.83 -9.92 3.08
N TYR A 405 20.83 -9.37 2.37
CA TYR A 405 20.95 -9.01 0.96
C TYR A 405 21.19 -7.51 0.79
N SER A 406 22.11 -7.14 -0.11
CA SER A 406 22.50 -5.75 -0.40
C SER A 406 21.33 -4.94 -0.96
N GLY A 407 21.49 -3.62 -1.10
CA GLY A 407 20.45 -2.73 -1.66
C GLY A 407 19.90 -3.18 -3.03
N ILE A 408 20.59 -4.07 -3.74
CA ILE A 408 20.08 -4.73 -4.95
C ILE A 408 18.76 -5.49 -4.73
N ALA A 409 18.46 -5.97 -3.52
CA ALA A 409 17.19 -6.62 -3.20
C ALA A 409 16.00 -5.69 -3.48
N SER A 410 16.15 -4.39 -3.18
CA SER A 410 15.16 -3.37 -3.51
C SER A 410 14.96 -3.23 -5.01
N VAL A 411 16.03 -3.25 -5.81
CA VAL A 411 15.92 -3.23 -7.28
C VAL A 411 15.23 -4.48 -7.81
N MET A 412 15.53 -5.65 -7.25
CA MET A 412 14.92 -6.92 -7.65
C MET A 412 13.42 -6.97 -7.30
N SER A 413 13.02 -6.34 -6.21
CA SER A 413 11.62 -6.26 -5.80
C SER A 413 10.72 -5.55 -6.82
N PHE A 414 11.28 -4.63 -7.64
CA PHE A 414 10.55 -3.89 -8.69
C PHE A 414 10.11 -4.76 -9.88
N SER A 415 10.28 -6.08 -9.79
CA SER A 415 9.75 -7.00 -10.80
C SER A 415 9.07 -8.23 -10.23
N PHE A 416 9.18 -8.52 -8.92
CA PHE A 416 8.71 -9.73 -8.23
C PHE A 416 8.76 -10.99 -9.12
N ARG A 417 9.89 -11.19 -9.80
CA ARG A 417 10.04 -12.15 -10.90
C ARG A 417 11.06 -13.24 -10.61
N GLY A 418 11.07 -13.79 -9.40
CA GLY A 418 12.05 -14.82 -9.05
C GLY A 418 13.49 -14.39 -9.40
N SER A 419 14.32 -15.31 -9.88
CA SER A 419 15.73 -15.04 -10.23
C SER A 419 15.96 -14.30 -11.56
N GLN A 420 14.93 -13.72 -12.18
CA GLN A 420 15.10 -13.02 -13.46
C GLN A 420 15.35 -11.53 -13.27
N ASN A 421 16.28 -11.01 -14.05
CA ASN A 421 16.61 -9.60 -14.15
C ASN A 421 15.34 -8.75 -14.41
N PRO A 422 15.10 -7.69 -13.62
CA PRO A 422 13.87 -6.91 -13.65
C PRO A 422 13.65 -6.17 -14.98
N ARG A 423 14.70 -6.00 -15.81
CA ARG A 423 14.67 -5.26 -17.09
C ARG A 423 13.96 -3.91 -16.95
N LEU A 424 14.40 -3.14 -15.96
CA LEU A 424 13.92 -1.77 -15.75
C LEU A 424 14.47 -0.87 -16.83
N ALA A 425 13.63 0.03 -17.33
CA ALA A 425 14.01 1.04 -18.30
C ALA A 425 13.34 2.37 -17.93
N GLU A 426 13.88 3.45 -18.47
CA GLU A 426 13.24 4.75 -18.39
C GLU A 426 11.85 4.73 -19.04
N THR A 427 10.94 5.46 -18.42
CA THR A 427 9.57 5.67 -18.87
C THR A 427 9.10 7.06 -18.44
N THR A 428 7.81 7.35 -18.60
CA THR A 428 7.19 8.57 -18.08
C THR A 428 6.08 8.23 -17.09
N PRO A 429 5.76 9.12 -16.14
CA PRO A 429 4.61 8.96 -15.25
C PRO A 429 3.31 8.67 -16.03
N SER A 430 3.08 9.36 -17.15
CA SER A 430 1.90 9.18 -17.99
C SER A 430 1.85 7.78 -18.63
N ASN A 431 2.99 7.26 -19.12
CA ASN A 431 3.03 5.93 -19.73
C ASN A 431 2.75 4.82 -18.69
N GLU A 432 3.33 4.92 -17.49
CA GLU A 432 3.03 3.92 -16.43
C GLU A 432 1.59 4.03 -15.93
N ALA A 433 1.05 5.24 -15.80
CA ALA A 433 -0.35 5.43 -15.47
C ALA A 433 -1.29 4.83 -16.51
N GLU A 434 -1.00 5.02 -17.81
CA GLU A 434 -1.79 4.44 -18.89
C GLU A 434 -1.80 2.91 -18.84
N LYS A 435 -0.67 2.27 -18.51
CA LYS A 435 -0.60 0.80 -18.35
C LYS A 435 -1.56 0.31 -17.26
N VAL A 436 -1.53 0.94 -16.08
CA VAL A 436 -2.41 0.59 -14.94
C VAL A 436 -3.88 0.80 -15.31
N ILE A 437 -4.20 2.00 -15.82
CA ILE A 437 -5.57 2.38 -16.18
C ILE A 437 -6.14 1.44 -17.23
N ARG A 438 -5.38 1.16 -18.29
CA ARG A 438 -5.79 0.24 -19.35
C ARG A 438 -5.98 -1.18 -18.80
N GLY A 439 -5.07 -1.65 -17.95
CA GLY A 439 -5.17 -2.94 -17.26
C GLY A 439 -6.48 -3.07 -16.49
N LYS A 440 -6.77 -2.09 -15.62
CA LYS A 440 -8.01 -2.02 -14.85
C LYS A 440 -9.25 -2.00 -15.75
N GLN A 441 -9.26 -1.17 -16.79
CA GLN A 441 -10.41 -1.04 -17.68
C GLN A 441 -10.73 -2.32 -18.48
N MET A 442 -9.72 -3.17 -18.72
CA MET A 442 -9.92 -4.48 -19.33
C MET A 442 -10.36 -5.57 -18.33
N GLY A 443 -10.22 -5.29 -17.02
CA GLY A 443 -10.48 -6.20 -15.91
C GLY A 443 -11.97 -6.51 -15.67
N PRO A 444 -12.27 -7.63 -14.98
CA PRO A 444 -13.63 -8.06 -14.69
C PRO A 444 -14.37 -7.14 -13.69
N SER A 445 -13.67 -6.59 -12.69
CA SER A 445 -14.23 -5.64 -11.72
C SER A 445 -14.75 -4.38 -12.42
N TRP A 446 -13.93 -3.79 -13.30
CA TRP A 446 -14.32 -2.63 -14.11
C TRP A 446 -15.52 -2.90 -15.03
N LYS A 447 -15.49 -4.01 -15.78
CA LYS A 447 -16.61 -4.42 -16.64
C LYS A 447 -17.91 -4.56 -15.85
N SER A 448 -17.82 -5.08 -14.63
CA SER A 448 -18.97 -5.19 -13.72
C SER A 448 -19.47 -3.80 -13.28
N LEU A 449 -18.57 -2.89 -12.93
CA LEU A 449 -18.92 -1.51 -12.58
C LEU A 449 -19.64 -0.79 -13.73
N ILE A 450 -19.11 -0.89 -14.96
CA ILE A 450 -19.71 -0.28 -16.16
C ILE A 450 -21.09 -0.87 -16.47
N LYS A 451 -21.25 -2.19 -16.32
CA LYS A 451 -22.57 -2.83 -16.49
C LYS A 451 -23.60 -2.28 -15.52
N LEU A 452 -23.21 -2.08 -14.25
CA LEU A 452 -24.10 -1.51 -13.23
C LEU A 452 -24.49 -0.06 -13.55
N ALA A 453 -23.54 0.74 -14.07
CA ALA A 453 -23.81 2.08 -14.58
C ALA A 453 -24.97 2.09 -15.59
N ASN A 454 -24.84 1.21 -16.58
CA ASN A 454 -25.78 1.15 -17.71
C ASN A 454 -27.16 0.65 -17.27
N SER A 455 -27.24 -0.28 -16.31
CA SER A 455 -28.53 -0.73 -15.76
C SER A 455 -29.24 0.33 -14.89
N GLY A 456 -28.47 1.19 -14.22
CA GLY A 456 -29.01 2.30 -13.44
C GLY A 456 -29.57 3.43 -14.32
N LEU A 457 -29.03 3.60 -15.53
CA LEU A 457 -29.53 4.57 -16.50
C LEU A 457 -30.88 4.16 -17.13
N THR A 458 -31.17 2.87 -17.23
CA THR A 458 -32.45 2.36 -17.74
C THR A 458 -33.60 2.37 -16.72
N SER A 459 -33.32 2.65 -15.45
CA SER A 459 -34.30 2.70 -14.36
C SER A 459 -34.60 4.12 -13.85
N ARG A 460 -34.01 5.13 -14.49
CA ARG A 460 -34.41 6.55 -14.38
C ARG A 460 -35.32 6.90 -15.54
#